data_AF-A0A3P3DCZ3-F1
#
_entry.id   AF-A0A3P3DCZ3-F1
#
_cell.length_a   1.000
_cell.length_b   1.000
_cell.length_c   1.000
_cell.angle_alpha   90.00
_cell.angle_beta   90.00
_cell.angle_gamma   90.00
#
_symmetry.space_group_name_H-M   'P 1'
#
loop_
_entity.id
_entity.type
_entity.pdbx_description
1 polymer ?
#
loop_
_entity_poly.entity_id
_entity_poly.type
_entity_poly.pdbx_seq_one_letter_code
_entity_poly.pdbx_strand_id
1 'polypeptide(L)'
;MINRILGFLSSAPPPRPLPEADAAHLIGALMIRLARADERLNLPELQAIDRLFIRRLGMKAVEAAKMRADCERLEAVLPPTEELGNLLSEKIPPDQRFELREGLIEVAEADGRIDPREAEMIEEIRALLQRAPGQINAHNLA
;
A
#
# COMPACT_ATOMS: atom_id res chain seq x y z
N MET A 1 13.84 9.73 3.62
CA MET A 1 12.72 8.91 4.11
C MET A 1 12.71 7.55 3.43
N ILE A 2 12.72 7.45 2.09
CA ILE A 2 12.79 6.16 1.35
C ILE A 2 13.88 5.20 1.88
N ASN A 3 15.14 5.65 2.06
CA ASN A 3 16.20 4.79 2.60
C ASN A 3 15.91 4.23 3.99
N ARG A 4 15.15 4.95 4.83
CA ARG A 4 14.73 4.47 6.15
C ARG A 4 13.67 3.37 6.01
N ILE A 5 12.71 3.55 5.11
CA ILE A 5 11.69 2.53 4.78
C ILE A 5 12.38 1.26 4.28
N LEU A 6 13.31 1.38 3.32
CA LEU A 6 14.08 0.23 2.82
C LEU A 6 14.83 -0.48 3.94
N GLY A 7 15.41 0.26 4.89
CA GLY A 7 16.05 -0.33 6.07
C GLY A 7 15.08 -1.15 6.95
N PHE A 8 13.81 -0.78 7.03
CA PHE A 8 12.78 -1.58 7.71
C PHE A 8 12.43 -2.87 6.97
N LEU A 9 12.59 -2.92 5.64
CA LEU A 9 12.34 -4.12 4.83
C LEU A 9 13.45 -5.16 4.96
N SER A 10 14.68 -4.74 5.29
CA SER A 10 15.88 -5.59 5.19
C SER A 10 16.43 -6.12 6.54
N SER A 11 15.76 -5.97 7.68
CA SER A 11 16.31 -6.35 9.00
C SER A 11 15.27 -6.88 10.01
N ALA A 12 15.66 -7.79 10.92
CA ALA A 12 14.84 -8.33 12.03
C ALA A 12 15.67 -8.50 13.35
N PRO A 13 15.14 -8.39 14.61
CA PRO A 13 13.80 -7.96 15.16
C PRO A 13 13.86 -6.98 16.42
N PRO A 14 12.79 -6.62 17.23
CA PRO A 14 11.35 -6.25 17.04
C PRO A 14 10.93 -4.92 17.81
N PRO A 15 9.64 -4.61 18.17
CA PRO A 15 8.43 -4.33 17.41
C PRO A 15 8.01 -2.84 17.59
N ARG A 16 8.66 -1.87 16.94
CA ARG A 16 8.08 -0.52 16.90
C ARG A 16 7.10 -0.45 15.72
N PRO A 17 5.87 0.07 15.90
CA PRO A 17 5.04 0.45 14.78
C PRO A 17 5.86 1.30 13.80
N LEU A 18 5.59 1.15 12.51
CA LEU A 18 6.15 2.10 11.56
C LEU A 18 5.68 3.51 11.98
N PRO A 19 6.56 4.53 11.93
CA PRO A 19 6.11 5.91 12.04
C PRO A 19 4.97 6.14 11.04
N GLU A 20 3.93 6.86 11.44
CA GLU A 20 2.72 7.08 10.63
C GLU A 20 3.04 7.57 9.22
N ALA A 21 4.01 8.49 9.09
CA ALA A 21 4.48 8.97 7.80
C ALA A 21 5.09 7.83 6.94
N ASP A 22 5.87 6.92 7.51
CA ASP A 22 6.46 5.81 6.76
C ASP A 22 5.40 4.77 6.37
N ALA A 23 4.41 4.53 7.24
CA ALA A 23 3.25 3.68 6.93
C ALA A 23 2.42 4.26 5.78
N ALA A 24 2.18 5.57 5.79
CA ALA A 24 1.46 6.26 4.71
C ALA A 24 2.17 6.14 3.35
N HIS A 25 3.50 6.19 3.31
CA HIS A 25 4.27 6.00 2.06
C HIS A 25 4.18 4.57 1.54
N LEU A 26 4.27 3.57 2.43
CA LEU A 26 4.11 2.17 2.05
C LEU A 26 2.71 1.87 1.54
N ILE A 27 1.68 2.40 2.22
CA ILE A 27 0.29 2.30 1.79
C ILE A 27 0.10 2.95 0.41
N GLY A 28 0.61 4.17 0.24
CA GLY A 28 0.52 4.87 -1.04
C GLY A 28 1.22 4.13 -2.17
N ALA A 29 2.39 3.55 -1.90
CA ALA A 29 3.10 2.74 -2.89
C ALA A 29 2.35 1.44 -3.23
N LEU A 30 1.68 0.81 -2.26
CA LEU A 30 0.80 -0.33 -2.52
C LEU A 30 -0.41 0.05 -3.40
N MET A 31 -0.97 1.24 -3.22
CA MET A 31 -2.05 1.74 -4.09
C MET A 31 -1.56 2.01 -5.51
N ILE A 32 -0.34 2.52 -5.69
CA ILE A 32 0.27 2.66 -7.01
C ILE A 32 0.47 1.29 -7.67
N ARG A 33 0.89 0.28 -6.92
CA ARG A 33 1.01 -1.10 -7.43
C ARG A 33 -0.33 -1.66 -7.88
N LEU A 34 -1.37 -1.47 -7.07
CA LEU A 34 -2.74 -1.87 -7.41
C LEU A 34 -3.18 -1.23 -8.72
N ALA A 35 -3.09 0.10 -8.83
CA ALA A 35 -3.48 0.84 -10.03
C ALA A 35 -2.54 0.58 -11.23
N ARG A 36 -1.46 -0.18 -11.06
CA ARG A 36 -0.59 -0.67 -12.15
C ARG A 36 -0.82 -2.13 -12.50
N ALA A 37 -1.72 -2.85 -11.80
CA ALA A 37 -1.90 -4.29 -11.96
C ALA A 37 -2.30 -4.70 -13.38
N ASP A 38 -3.03 -3.83 -14.09
CA ASP A 38 -3.43 -4.03 -15.48
C ASP A 38 -2.50 -3.33 -16.50
N GLU A 39 -1.36 -2.80 -16.03
CA GLU A 39 -0.40 -1.99 -16.79
C GLU A 39 -0.96 -0.63 -17.30
N ARG A 40 -2.09 -0.15 -16.76
CA ARG A 40 -2.76 1.08 -17.21
C ARG A 40 -3.07 2.08 -16.10
N LEU A 41 -2.04 2.43 -15.32
CA LEU A 41 -2.12 3.52 -14.37
C LEU A 41 -2.57 4.82 -15.04
N ASN A 42 -3.74 5.31 -14.67
CA ASN A 42 -4.40 6.44 -15.31
C ASN A 42 -4.54 7.65 -14.38
N LEU A 43 -4.87 8.79 -14.98
CA LEU A 43 -5.00 10.05 -14.24
C LEU A 43 -6.10 10.01 -13.16
N PRO A 44 -7.31 9.45 -13.41
CA PRO A 44 -8.32 9.29 -12.36
C PRO A 44 -7.83 8.56 -11.10
N GLU A 45 -7.11 7.44 -11.24
CA GLU A 45 -6.51 6.68 -10.12
C GLU A 45 -5.48 7.51 -9.37
N LEU A 46 -4.55 8.17 -10.08
CA LEU A 46 -3.56 9.05 -9.46
C LEU A 46 -4.21 10.17 -8.65
N GLN A 47 -5.28 10.76 -9.20
CA GLN A 47 -6.05 11.79 -8.51
C GLN A 47 -6.84 11.22 -7.33
N ALA A 48 -7.31 9.98 -7.39
CA ALA A 48 -7.96 9.31 -6.26
C ALA A 48 -6.98 9.11 -5.10
N ILE A 49 -5.74 8.69 -5.40
CA ILE A 49 -4.67 8.59 -4.41
C ILE A 49 -4.37 9.97 -3.78
N ASP A 50 -4.25 11.03 -4.60
CA ASP A 50 -4.03 12.39 -4.09
C ASP A 50 -5.17 12.84 -3.17
N ARG A 51 -6.43 12.60 -3.56
CA ARG A 51 -7.61 12.92 -2.72
C ARG A 51 -7.62 12.13 -1.42
N LEU A 52 -7.20 10.87 -1.45
CA LEU A 52 -7.11 10.04 -0.26
C LEU A 52 -6.11 10.62 0.73
N PHE A 53 -4.90 11.02 0.28
CA PHE A 53 -3.92 11.68 1.14
C PHE A 53 -4.43 13.00 1.73
N ILE A 54 -5.09 13.82 0.92
CA ILE A 54 -5.67 15.08 1.40
C ILE A 54 -6.69 14.83 2.52
N ARG A 55 -7.63 13.90 2.31
CA ARG A 55 -8.71 13.64 3.28
C ARG A 55 -8.23 12.90 4.52
N ARG A 56 -7.28 11.98 4.39
CA ARG A 56 -6.83 11.11 5.49
C ARG A 56 -5.69 11.71 6.30
N LEU A 57 -4.76 12.39 5.64
CA LEU A 57 -3.55 12.92 6.28
C LEU A 57 -3.60 14.45 6.46
N GLY A 58 -4.70 15.10 6.04
CA GLY A 58 -4.86 16.55 6.12
C GLY A 58 -3.89 17.32 5.24
N MET A 59 -3.32 16.68 4.22
CA MET A 59 -2.34 17.28 3.31
C MET A 59 -2.97 18.32 2.39
N LYS A 60 -2.18 19.30 1.96
CA LYS A 60 -2.56 20.16 0.83
C LYS A 60 -2.29 19.46 -0.50
N ALA A 61 -2.95 19.90 -1.57
CA ALA A 61 -2.83 19.28 -2.90
C ALA A 61 -1.38 19.11 -3.40
N VAL A 62 -0.52 20.12 -3.18
CA VAL A 62 0.89 20.05 -3.57
C VAL A 62 1.67 19.03 -2.74
N GLU A 63 1.34 18.88 -1.46
CA GLU A 63 1.98 17.90 -0.58
C GLU A 63 1.54 16.48 -0.94
N ALA A 64 0.25 16.28 -1.22
CA ALA A 64 -0.29 15.00 -1.69
C ALA A 64 0.35 14.56 -3.02
N ALA A 65 0.48 15.47 -3.99
CA ALA A 65 1.14 15.15 -5.26
C ALA A 65 2.63 14.80 -5.08
N LYS A 66 3.33 15.44 -4.14
CA LYS A 66 4.73 15.08 -3.80
C LYS A 66 4.81 13.71 -3.14
N MET A 67 3.93 13.46 -2.17
CA MET A 67 3.77 12.15 -1.52
C MET A 67 3.54 11.06 -2.55
N ARG A 68 2.62 11.27 -3.51
CA ARG A 68 2.35 10.32 -4.58
C ARG A 68 3.58 10.05 -5.44
N ALA A 69 4.33 11.08 -5.83
CA ALA A 69 5.57 10.89 -6.58
C ALA A 69 6.64 10.11 -5.79
N ASP A 70 6.68 10.26 -4.46
CA ASP A 70 7.54 9.48 -3.59
C ASP A 70 7.06 8.02 -3.50
N CYS A 71 5.76 7.79 -3.41
CA CYS A 71 5.13 6.47 -3.44
C CYS A 71 5.39 5.73 -4.76
N GLU A 72 5.31 6.42 -5.90
CA GLU A 72 5.65 5.85 -7.22
C GLU A 72 7.10 5.38 -7.28
N ARG A 73 8.03 6.19 -6.75
CA ARG A 73 9.46 5.81 -6.67
C ARG A 73 9.70 4.67 -5.70
N LEU A 74 8.96 4.62 -4.59
CA LEU A 74 9.05 3.55 -3.61
C LEU A 74 8.51 2.23 -4.19
N GLU A 75 7.37 2.27 -4.87
CA GLU A 75 6.73 1.09 -5.49
C GLU A 75 7.70 0.31 -6.38
N ALA A 76 8.46 1.02 -7.21
CA ALA A 76 9.45 0.44 -8.11
C ALA A 76 10.57 -0.37 -7.42
N VAL A 77 10.76 -0.19 -6.11
CA VAL A 77 11.77 -0.89 -5.31
C VAL A 77 11.18 -1.71 -4.17
N LEU A 78 9.85 -1.77 -4.05
CA LEU A 78 9.18 -2.55 -3.01
C LEU A 78 9.25 -4.05 -3.32
N PRO A 79 9.35 -4.90 -2.29
CA PRO A 79 9.31 -6.35 -2.45
C PRO A 79 7.94 -6.83 -2.98
N PRO A 80 7.84 -8.11 -3.36
CA PRO A 80 6.58 -8.73 -3.77
C PRO A 80 5.44 -8.50 -2.77
N THR A 81 4.20 -8.51 -3.26
CA THR A 81 3.00 -8.20 -2.48
C THR A 81 2.85 -9.07 -1.23
N GLU A 82 3.20 -10.36 -1.30
CA GLU A 82 3.15 -11.27 -0.15
C GLU A 82 4.09 -10.84 1.00
N GLU A 83 5.36 -10.57 0.70
CA GLU A 83 6.34 -10.11 1.68
C GLU A 83 5.93 -8.76 2.30
N LEU A 84 5.43 -7.86 1.45
CA LEU A 84 4.94 -6.56 1.87
C LEU A 84 3.70 -6.69 2.77
N GLY A 85 2.76 -7.56 2.42
CA GLY A 85 1.55 -7.83 3.20
C GLY A 85 1.87 -8.33 4.61
N ASN A 86 2.85 -9.24 4.73
CA ASN A 86 3.32 -9.71 6.03
C ASN A 86 3.89 -8.55 6.86
N LEU A 87 4.77 -7.73 6.28
CA LEU A 87 5.30 -6.54 6.96
C LEU A 87 4.19 -5.58 7.41
N LEU A 88 3.23 -5.26 6.55
CA LEU A 88 2.14 -4.33 6.87
C LEU A 88 1.26 -4.90 7.99
N SER A 89 0.96 -6.20 7.96
CA SER A 89 0.22 -6.89 9.03
C SER A 89 0.94 -6.93 10.38
N GLU A 90 2.26 -6.75 10.41
CA GLU A 90 3.03 -6.67 11.66
C GLU A 90 3.22 -5.24 12.15
N LYS A 91 3.28 -4.26 11.24
CA LYS A 91 3.70 -2.89 11.55
C LYS A 91 2.56 -1.86 11.58
N ILE A 92 1.39 -2.17 11.02
CA ILE A 92 0.24 -1.27 10.93
C ILE A 92 -0.88 -1.69 11.89
N PRO A 93 -1.42 -0.77 12.72
CA PRO A 93 -2.54 -1.04 13.61
C PRO A 93 -3.80 -1.52 12.86
N PRO A 94 -4.65 -2.38 13.46
CA PRO A 94 -5.86 -2.91 12.82
C PRO A 94 -6.78 -1.84 12.21
N ASP A 95 -6.99 -0.72 12.90
CA ASP A 95 -7.89 0.35 12.44
C ASP A 95 -7.43 0.96 11.11
N GLN A 96 -6.11 1.16 10.95
CA GLN A 96 -5.53 1.65 9.70
C GLN A 96 -5.65 0.63 8.55
N ARG A 97 -5.72 -0.67 8.85
CA ARG A 97 -5.93 -1.71 7.82
C ARG A 97 -7.34 -1.70 7.26
N PHE A 98 -8.33 -1.37 8.09
CA PHE A 98 -9.70 -1.22 7.60
C PHE A 98 -9.79 -0.08 6.59
N GLU A 99 -9.22 1.07 6.94
CA GLU A 99 -9.22 2.25 6.06
C GLU A 99 -8.43 2.02 4.77
N LEU A 100 -7.33 1.26 4.86
CA LEU A 100 -6.56 0.83 3.70
C LEU A 100 -7.43 0.05 2.71
N ARG A 101 -8.21 -0.92 3.20
CA ARG A 101 -9.06 -1.76 2.34
C ARG A 101 -10.11 -0.95 1.58
N GLU A 102 -10.75 0.00 2.24
CA GLU A 102 -11.73 0.89 1.58
C GLU A 102 -11.04 1.79 0.54
N GLY A 103 -9.84 2.29 0.84
CA GLY A 103 -9.06 3.11 -0.09
C GLY A 103 -8.62 2.35 -1.35
N LEU A 104 -8.37 1.05 -1.28
CA LEU A 104 -8.01 0.23 -2.46
C LEU A 104 -9.14 0.23 -3.49
N ILE A 105 -10.39 0.06 -3.05
CA ILE A 105 -11.56 0.05 -3.93
C ILE A 105 -11.80 1.45 -4.51
N GLU A 106 -11.70 2.50 -3.71
CA GLU A 106 -11.85 3.89 -4.20
C GLU A 106 -10.85 4.22 -5.31
N VAL A 107 -9.61 3.75 -5.18
CA VAL A 107 -8.57 3.98 -6.21
C VAL A 107 -8.88 3.17 -7.46
N ALA A 108 -9.15 1.87 -7.34
CA ALA A 108 -9.39 1.00 -8.49
C ALA A 108 -10.65 1.41 -9.27
N GLU A 109 -11.73 1.84 -8.59
CA GLU A 109 -12.96 2.28 -9.27
C GLU A 109 -12.87 3.70 -9.86
N ALA A 110 -11.75 4.41 -9.67
CA ALA A 110 -11.66 5.84 -9.97
C ALA A 110 -11.85 6.17 -11.46
N ASP A 111 -11.53 5.24 -12.37
CA ASP A 111 -11.72 5.39 -13.81
C ASP A 111 -13.12 4.93 -14.30
N GLY A 112 -13.96 4.44 -13.38
CA GLY A 112 -15.33 3.99 -13.64
C GLY A 112 -15.50 2.49 -13.81
N ARG A 113 -14.44 1.68 -13.67
CA ARG A 113 -14.49 0.20 -13.69
C ARG A 113 -13.36 -0.36 -12.82
N ILE A 114 -13.45 -1.63 -12.44
CA ILE A 114 -12.32 -2.37 -11.85
C ILE A 114 -11.90 -3.42 -12.86
N ASP A 115 -10.63 -3.45 -13.26
CA ASP A 115 -10.09 -4.52 -14.10
C ASP A 115 -9.99 -5.84 -13.30
N PRO A 116 -10.21 -7.02 -13.92
CA PRO A 116 -10.06 -8.30 -13.22
C PRO A 116 -8.72 -8.49 -12.50
N ARG A 117 -7.62 -7.95 -13.02
CA ARG A 117 -6.29 -8.02 -12.38
C ARG A 117 -6.22 -7.16 -11.12
N GLU A 118 -6.86 -6.00 -11.15
CA GLU A 118 -6.98 -5.13 -9.97
C GLU A 118 -7.87 -5.78 -8.92
N ALA A 119 -9.00 -6.37 -9.33
CA ALA A 119 -9.89 -7.08 -8.44
C ALA A 119 -9.20 -8.27 -7.74
N GLU A 120 -8.40 -9.05 -8.47
CA GLU A 120 -7.59 -10.14 -7.91
C GLU A 120 -6.58 -9.60 -6.88
N MET A 121 -5.87 -8.51 -7.22
CA MET A 121 -4.90 -7.89 -6.32
C MET A 121 -5.55 -7.27 -5.07
N ILE A 122 -6.75 -6.70 -5.19
CA ILE A 122 -7.53 -6.21 -4.04
C ILE A 122 -7.79 -7.35 -3.07
N GLU A 123 -8.26 -8.51 -3.56
CA GLU A 123 -8.55 -9.65 -2.71
C GLU A 123 -7.27 -10.24 -2.09
N GLU A 124 -6.16 -10.28 -2.82
CA GLU A 124 -4.84 -10.68 -2.30
C GLU A 124 -4.42 -9.77 -1.13
N ILE A 125 -4.43 -8.45 -1.34
CA ILE A 125 -4.04 -7.47 -0.32
C ILE A 125 -4.99 -7.54 0.89
N ARG A 126 -6.32 -7.67 0.66
CA ARG A 126 -7.30 -7.84 1.73
C ARG A 126 -7.03 -9.07 2.57
N ALA A 127 -6.68 -10.20 1.94
CA ALA A 127 -6.35 -11.43 2.62
C ALA A 127 -5.09 -11.27 3.48
N LEU A 128 -4.07 -10.60 2.96
CA LEU A 128 -2.81 -10.34 3.68
C LEU A 128 -3.02 -9.45 4.92
N LEU A 129 -3.80 -8.37 4.78
CA LEU A 129 -4.06 -7.43 5.88
C LEU A 129 -4.90 -8.02 7.02
N GLN A 130 -5.72 -9.03 6.71
CA GLN A 130 -6.54 -9.76 7.68
C GLN A 130 -5.74 -10.76 8.52
N ARG A 131 -4.52 -11.13 8.11
CA ARG A 131 -3.70 -12.10 8.85
C ARG A 131 -3.27 -11.53 10.20
N ALA A 132 -3.27 -12.39 11.21
CA ALA A 132 -2.65 -12.09 12.49
C ALA A 132 -1.12 -12.01 12.29
N PRO A 133 -0.41 -11.10 13.00
CA PRO A 133 1.04 -11.05 12.93
C PRO A 133 1.64 -12.43 13.28
N GLY A 134 2.53 -12.95 12.41
CA GLY A 134 3.21 -14.24 12.60
C GLY A 134 2.59 -15.45 11.91
N GLN A 135 1.51 -15.31 11.13
CA GLN A 135 0.97 -16.39 10.31
C GLN A 135 1.74 -16.50 8.98
N ILE A 136 2.88 -17.21 8.99
CA ILE A 136 3.62 -17.54 7.76
C ILE A 136 2.87 -18.66 7.03
N ASN A 137 2.43 -18.39 5.80
CA ASN A 137 1.94 -19.45 4.92
C ASN A 137 3.12 -20.35 4.53
N ALA A 138 3.16 -21.56 5.09
CA ALA A 138 4.12 -22.61 4.73
C ALA A 138 3.79 -23.23 3.36
N HIS A 139 3.50 -22.43 2.32
CA HIS A 139 3.08 -22.96 1.02
C HIS A 139 4.06 -22.73 -0.14
N ASN A 140 5.19 -22.04 0.04
CA ASN A 140 6.18 -21.85 -1.03
C ASN A 140 7.61 -22.21 -0.60
N LEU A 141 7.78 -23.41 -0.04
CA LEU A 141 9.06 -24.13 -0.01
C LEU A 141 8.80 -25.56 -0.50
N ALA A 142 8.66 -25.72 -1.82
CA ALA A 142 8.79 -26.99 -2.52
C ALA A 142 9.31 -26.73 -3.93
#